data_AF-A0A2V5LNQ3-F1
#
_entry.id   AF-A0A2V5LNQ3-F1
#
_cell.length_a   1.000
_cell.length_b   1.000
_cell.length_c   1.000
_cell.angle_alpha   90.00
_cell.angle_beta   90.00
_cell.angle_gamma   90.00
#
_symmetry.space_group_name_H-M   'P 1'
#
loop_
_entity.id
_entity.type
_entity.pdbx_description
1 polymer ?
#
loop_
_entity_poly.entity_id
_entity_poly.type
_entity_poly.pdbx_seq_one_letter_code
_entity_poly.pdbx_strand_id
1 'polypeptide(L)'
;MHLSSIDKMTAFRRRYLDSQASQPLVIVDLGSQDIRGSYRSIFDRPPWRYVGVDIVPGKNVELVIRDPYNWRELKSNSVDVLISGQTFEHTEFFWETAGEIERILKPNGLCCIIAPWTGPVHRYPLDCWRMNCDGMLAIARYAGLEVLEAWSQTADSPKYDADSNQWHESILIVRKRKGEQKLRERIYRWSKRRVRPPLKNIDYWIQVLFAADQTYREEQSVCSFLDGDQWRKVWIGLPADAQVRSVRIDFSGPRLRLIELASLRVSDENRNFLDFPAQNAWDEIHLQGDAERLESAGDLRVKTEGIDPQLHLPAFKEAREDLPLFVEMQARAKCEPS
;
A
#
# COMPACT_ATOMS: atom_id res chain seq x y z
N MET A 1 8.55 -11.05 -5.47
CA MET A 1 8.09 -12.22 -4.70
C MET A 1 9.32 -12.94 -4.17
N HIS A 2 9.40 -13.17 -2.86
CA HIS A 2 10.57 -13.78 -2.22
C HIS A 2 10.53 -15.31 -2.32
N LEU A 3 11.70 -15.95 -2.32
CA LEU A 3 11.79 -17.41 -2.37
C LEU A 3 11.10 -18.06 -1.16
N SER A 4 11.27 -17.45 0.01
CA SER A 4 10.62 -17.84 1.26
C SER A 4 9.10 -17.92 1.13
N SER A 5 8.50 -17.02 0.35
CA SER A 5 7.08 -16.97 0.07
C SER A 5 6.60 -18.09 -0.83
N ILE A 6 7.32 -18.32 -1.93
CA ILE A 6 7.03 -19.40 -2.89
C ILE A 6 7.04 -20.74 -2.17
N ASP A 7 8.01 -20.96 -1.28
CA ASP A 7 8.14 -22.19 -0.52
C ASP A 7 7.00 -22.39 0.48
N LYS A 8 6.63 -21.34 1.23
CA LYS A 8 5.50 -21.40 2.17
C LYS A 8 4.17 -21.62 1.45
N MET A 9 3.94 -20.94 0.32
CA MET A 9 2.74 -21.15 -0.49
C MET A 9 2.70 -22.56 -1.12
N THR A 10 3.85 -23.08 -1.54
CA THR A 10 3.98 -24.48 -2.01
C THR A 10 3.67 -25.47 -0.89
N ALA A 11 4.12 -25.21 0.34
CA ALA A 11 3.81 -26.03 1.50
C ALA A 11 2.30 -26.02 1.81
N PHE A 12 1.65 -24.87 1.74
CA PHE A 12 0.19 -24.76 1.85
C PHE A 12 -0.52 -25.64 0.80
N ARG A 13 -0.16 -25.51 -0.48
CA ARG A 13 -0.74 -26.31 -1.56
C ARG A 13 -0.60 -27.81 -1.27
N ARG A 14 0.60 -28.25 -0.89
CA ARG A 14 0.89 -29.66 -0.61
C ARG A 14 0.05 -30.19 0.55
N ARG A 15 -0.02 -29.43 1.65
CA ARG A 15 -0.68 -29.87 2.88
C ARG A 15 -2.20 -29.85 2.78
N TYR A 16 -2.77 -28.87 2.08
CA TYR A 16 -4.22 -28.63 2.13
C TYR A 16 -4.96 -28.99 0.83
N LEU A 17 -4.28 -29.02 -0.32
CA LEU A 17 -4.93 -29.18 -1.62
C LEU A 17 -4.53 -30.44 -2.40
N ASP A 18 -3.39 -31.08 -2.09
CA ASP A 18 -2.96 -32.26 -2.87
C ASP A 18 -3.94 -33.45 -2.74
N SER A 19 -4.64 -33.59 -1.61
CA SER A 19 -5.72 -34.58 -1.46
C SER A 19 -6.94 -34.30 -2.35
N GLN A 20 -7.04 -33.08 -2.89
CA GLN A 20 -8.08 -32.62 -3.81
C GLN A 20 -7.52 -32.31 -5.21
N ALA A 21 -6.33 -32.82 -5.54
CA ALA A 21 -5.67 -32.53 -6.82
C ALA A 21 -6.46 -32.99 -8.05
N SER A 22 -7.35 -33.98 -7.91
CA SER A 22 -8.23 -34.45 -8.99
C SER A 22 -9.60 -33.77 -9.03
N GLN A 23 -9.92 -32.91 -8.06
CA GLN A 23 -11.20 -32.21 -8.00
C GLN A 23 -11.10 -30.85 -8.69
N PRO A 24 -12.13 -30.42 -9.44
CA PRO A 24 -12.14 -29.08 -10.02
C PRO A 24 -12.26 -28.03 -8.90
N LEU A 25 -11.27 -27.16 -8.78
CA LEU A 25 -11.22 -26.07 -7.79
C LEU A 25 -11.10 -24.72 -8.50
N VAL A 26 -11.84 -23.72 -8.04
CA VAL A 26 -11.62 -22.32 -8.40
C VAL A 26 -10.69 -21.69 -7.37
N ILE A 27 -9.50 -21.27 -7.83
CA ILE A 27 -8.44 -20.68 -7.02
C ILE A 27 -8.29 -19.22 -7.42
N VAL A 28 -8.52 -18.30 -6.49
CA VAL A 28 -8.33 -16.86 -6.69
C VAL A 28 -7.02 -16.44 -6.04
N ASP A 29 -6.17 -15.75 -6.79
CA ASP A 29 -4.94 -15.13 -6.29
C ASP A 29 -5.13 -13.62 -6.21
N LEU A 30 -5.10 -13.05 -5.00
CA LEU A 30 -5.32 -11.63 -4.75
C LEU A 30 -3.99 -10.89 -4.65
N GLY A 31 -3.84 -9.83 -5.45
CA GLY A 31 -2.57 -9.11 -5.64
C GLY A 31 -1.68 -9.85 -6.64
N SER A 32 -2.26 -10.36 -7.72
CA SER A 32 -1.61 -11.36 -8.56
C SER A 32 -0.65 -10.77 -9.61
N GLN A 33 -0.51 -9.45 -9.72
CA GLN A 33 0.32 -8.84 -10.75
C GLN A 33 1.77 -9.35 -10.65
N ASP A 34 2.27 -9.94 -11.73
CA ASP A 34 3.64 -10.46 -11.81
C ASP A 34 4.63 -9.31 -12.08
N ILE A 35 5.06 -8.65 -10.99
CA ILE A 35 6.12 -7.62 -11.01
C ILE A 35 7.50 -8.26 -10.80
N ARG A 36 7.60 -9.20 -9.84
CA ARG A 36 8.85 -9.89 -9.44
C ARG A 36 8.61 -11.37 -9.15
N GLY A 37 7.76 -12.03 -9.93
CA GLY A 37 7.32 -13.42 -9.71
C GLY A 37 5.86 -13.53 -9.29
N SER A 38 5.29 -14.72 -9.47
CA SER A 38 3.89 -15.03 -9.14
C SER A 38 3.71 -16.47 -8.64
N TYR A 39 2.59 -16.73 -7.97
CA TYR A 39 2.23 -18.09 -7.53
C TYR A 39 1.58 -18.96 -8.63
N ARG A 40 1.38 -18.41 -9.83
CA ARG A 40 0.66 -19.09 -10.92
C ARG A 40 1.18 -20.51 -11.18
N SER A 41 2.50 -20.70 -11.20
CA SER A 41 3.13 -22.02 -11.44
C SER A 41 2.82 -23.09 -10.37
N ILE A 42 2.37 -22.68 -9.18
CA ILE A 42 2.01 -23.58 -8.08
C ILE A 42 0.59 -24.16 -8.28
N PHE A 43 -0.29 -23.41 -8.95
CA PHE A 43 -1.74 -23.66 -8.97
C PHE A 43 -2.37 -23.78 -10.36
N ASP A 44 -1.74 -23.24 -11.41
CA ASP A 44 -2.26 -23.26 -12.79
C ASP A 44 -2.04 -24.62 -13.45
N ARG A 45 -2.85 -25.59 -13.04
CA ARG A 45 -2.86 -26.96 -13.57
C ARG A 45 -4.29 -27.51 -13.59
N PRO A 46 -4.72 -28.20 -14.66
CA PRO A 46 -6.00 -28.90 -14.66
C PRO A 46 -6.06 -29.96 -13.55
N PRO A 47 -7.24 -30.18 -12.93
CA PRO A 47 -8.54 -29.54 -13.19
C PRO A 47 -8.77 -28.23 -12.40
N TRP A 48 -7.74 -27.63 -11.82
CA TRP A 48 -7.88 -26.35 -11.11
C TRP A 48 -7.98 -25.18 -12.10
N ARG A 49 -8.83 -24.21 -11.75
CA ARG A 49 -8.94 -22.93 -12.45
C ARG A 49 -8.33 -21.84 -11.58
N TYR A 50 -7.12 -21.42 -11.95
CA TYR A 50 -6.45 -20.27 -11.35
C TYR A 50 -6.94 -18.98 -11.98
N VAL A 51 -7.32 -18.00 -11.16
CA VAL A 51 -7.77 -16.66 -11.56
C VAL A 51 -6.96 -15.63 -10.79
N GLY A 52 -6.09 -14.89 -11.49
CA GLY A 52 -5.36 -13.78 -10.92
C GLY A 52 -6.22 -12.52 -10.82
N VAL A 53 -6.22 -11.89 -9.65
CA VAL A 53 -7.02 -10.71 -9.31
C VAL A 53 -6.13 -9.60 -8.78
N ASP A 54 -6.33 -8.39 -9.29
CA ASP A 54 -5.60 -7.20 -8.84
C ASP A 54 -6.47 -5.94 -9.00
N ILE A 55 -6.05 -4.82 -8.41
CA ILE A 55 -6.68 -3.51 -8.59
C ILE A 55 -6.21 -2.80 -9.87
N VAL A 56 -5.09 -3.25 -10.45
CA VAL A 56 -4.54 -2.73 -11.70
C VAL A 56 -4.39 -3.85 -12.75
N PRO A 57 -4.58 -3.56 -14.04
CA PRO A 57 -4.30 -4.55 -15.08
C PRO A 57 -2.79 -4.81 -15.18
N GLY A 58 -2.42 -6.05 -15.49
CA GLY A 58 -1.01 -6.40 -15.64
C GLY A 58 -0.79 -7.87 -15.97
N LYS A 59 0.49 -8.26 -16.08
CA LYS A 59 0.86 -9.67 -16.27
C LYS A 59 0.34 -10.50 -15.11
N ASN A 60 -0.23 -11.67 -15.40
CA ASN A 60 -0.88 -12.56 -14.43
C ASN A 60 -2.18 -12.02 -13.78
N VAL A 61 -2.74 -10.92 -14.28
CA VAL A 61 -4.06 -10.42 -13.85
C VAL A 61 -5.10 -10.78 -14.88
N GLU A 62 -6.09 -11.58 -14.48
CA GLU A 62 -7.24 -11.94 -15.34
C GLU A 62 -8.47 -11.06 -15.03
N LEU A 63 -8.64 -10.69 -13.76
CA LEU A 63 -9.78 -9.91 -13.30
C LEU A 63 -9.31 -8.68 -12.50
N VAL A 64 -9.77 -7.51 -12.91
CA VAL A 64 -9.52 -6.26 -12.18
C VAL A 64 -10.68 -5.96 -11.23
N ILE A 65 -10.40 -5.80 -9.94
CA ILE A 65 -11.38 -5.33 -8.94
C ILE A 65 -11.32 -3.81 -8.83
N ARG A 66 -12.45 -3.14 -9.08
CA ARG A 66 -12.50 -1.67 -9.16
C ARG A 66 -12.49 -0.99 -7.79
N ASP A 67 -13.06 -1.66 -6.80
CA ASP A 67 -13.08 -1.21 -5.41
C ASP A 67 -12.37 -2.30 -4.57
N PRO A 68 -11.17 -2.01 -4.02
CA PRO A 68 -10.40 -2.99 -3.25
C PRO A 68 -11.16 -3.54 -2.04
N TYR A 69 -12.24 -2.88 -1.63
CA TYR A 69 -13.02 -3.24 -0.46
C TYR A 69 -14.48 -3.61 -0.78
N ASN A 70 -14.83 -3.74 -2.06
CA ASN A 70 -16.15 -4.18 -2.53
C ASN A 70 -16.04 -4.89 -3.89
N TRP A 71 -15.78 -6.19 -3.87
CA TRP A 71 -15.50 -7.01 -5.05
C TRP A 71 -16.79 -7.41 -5.77
N ARG A 72 -17.41 -6.47 -6.48
CA ARG A 72 -18.66 -6.68 -7.22
C ARG A 72 -18.51 -7.72 -8.33
N GLU A 73 -17.30 -7.89 -8.82
CA GLU A 73 -16.89 -8.81 -9.87
C GLU A 73 -16.89 -10.28 -9.39
N LEU A 74 -16.78 -10.51 -8.07
CA LEU A 74 -16.74 -11.84 -7.46
C LEU A 74 -18.02 -12.16 -6.69
N LYS A 75 -18.67 -13.27 -7.04
CA LYS A 75 -19.91 -13.72 -6.42
C LYS A 75 -19.66 -14.27 -5.01
N SER A 76 -20.67 -14.20 -4.16
CA SER A 76 -20.61 -14.85 -2.85
C SER A 76 -20.59 -16.37 -3.02
N ASN A 77 -19.85 -17.07 -2.15
CA ASN A 77 -19.75 -18.53 -2.17
C ASN A 77 -19.40 -19.12 -3.55
N SER A 78 -18.46 -18.52 -4.28
CA SER A 78 -18.04 -18.99 -5.61
C SER A 78 -16.60 -19.49 -5.67
N VAL A 79 -15.78 -19.24 -4.65
CA VAL A 79 -14.34 -19.54 -4.64
C VAL A 79 -14.04 -20.70 -3.70
N ASP A 80 -13.28 -21.69 -4.17
CA ASP A 80 -12.87 -22.85 -3.35
C ASP A 80 -11.63 -22.52 -2.52
N VAL A 81 -10.67 -21.80 -3.12
CA VAL A 81 -9.43 -21.40 -2.46
C VAL A 81 -9.10 -19.95 -2.81
N LEU A 82 -8.77 -19.13 -1.81
CA LEU A 82 -8.15 -17.82 -2.03
C LEU A 82 -6.71 -17.84 -1.52
N ILE A 83 -5.77 -17.39 -2.34
CA ILE A 83 -4.39 -17.16 -1.92
C ILE A 83 -4.08 -15.67 -2.05
N SER A 84 -3.19 -15.18 -1.19
CA SER A 84 -2.65 -13.83 -1.31
C SER A 84 -1.26 -13.80 -0.68
N GLY A 85 -0.33 -13.19 -1.37
CA GLY A 85 1.04 -13.00 -0.90
C GLY A 85 1.47 -11.56 -1.12
N GLN A 86 2.08 -10.95 -0.10
CA GLN A 86 2.72 -9.65 -0.20
C GLN A 86 1.80 -8.57 -0.77
N THR A 87 0.56 -8.59 -0.28
CA THR A 87 -0.52 -7.69 -0.69
C THR A 87 -1.15 -7.01 0.52
N PHE A 88 -1.24 -7.71 1.66
CA PHE A 88 -1.94 -7.21 2.83
C PHE A 88 -1.18 -6.09 3.54
N GLU A 89 0.16 -6.08 3.49
CA GLU A 89 1.01 -4.98 3.95
C GLU A 89 0.72 -3.68 3.20
N HIS A 90 0.31 -3.78 1.93
CA HIS A 90 -0.03 -2.63 1.08
C HIS A 90 -1.54 -2.30 1.12
N THR A 91 -2.35 -3.08 1.84
CA THR A 91 -3.80 -2.90 1.92
C THR A 91 -4.19 -2.08 3.16
N GLU A 92 -4.53 -0.80 2.99
CA GLU A 92 -4.83 0.13 4.09
C GLU A 92 -5.89 -0.42 5.05
N PHE A 93 -7.00 -0.93 4.52
CA PHE A 93 -8.13 -1.44 5.32
C PHE A 93 -8.29 -2.96 5.14
N PHE A 94 -7.24 -3.73 5.42
CA PHE A 94 -7.22 -5.18 5.22
C PHE A 94 -8.37 -5.94 5.91
N TRP A 95 -8.99 -5.37 6.95
CA TRP A 95 -10.17 -5.96 7.62
C TRP A 95 -11.42 -5.94 6.73
N GLU A 96 -11.54 -4.96 5.84
CA GLU A 96 -12.60 -4.92 4.83
C GLU A 96 -12.36 -5.99 3.77
N THR A 97 -11.12 -6.09 3.28
CA THR A 97 -10.66 -7.15 2.37
C THR A 97 -10.93 -8.53 2.94
N ALA A 98 -10.62 -8.78 4.22
CA ALA A 98 -10.91 -10.05 4.88
C ALA A 98 -12.42 -10.38 4.93
N GLY A 99 -13.27 -9.36 5.03
CA GLY A 99 -14.73 -9.52 4.92
C GLY A 99 -15.17 -9.98 3.53
N GLU A 100 -14.55 -9.45 2.47
CA GLU A 100 -14.81 -9.90 1.10
C GLU A 100 -14.25 -11.30 0.82
N ILE A 101 -13.08 -11.64 1.37
CA ILE A 101 -12.53 -13.02 1.32
C ILE A 101 -13.55 -13.99 1.91
N GLU A 102 -14.04 -13.74 3.12
CA GLU A 102 -15.06 -14.60 3.72
C GLU A 102 -16.30 -14.69 2.84
N ARG A 103 -16.76 -13.56 2.27
CA ARG A 103 -17.98 -13.52 1.46
C ARG A 103 -17.86 -14.43 0.22
N ILE A 104 -16.75 -14.35 -0.51
CA ILE A 104 -16.59 -15.05 -1.79
C ILE A 104 -16.25 -16.54 -1.63
N LEU A 105 -15.62 -16.92 -0.53
CA LEU A 105 -15.32 -18.32 -0.25
C LEU A 105 -16.61 -19.13 -0.13
N LYS A 106 -16.62 -20.33 -0.72
CA LYS A 106 -17.65 -21.35 -0.48
C LYS A 106 -17.57 -21.85 0.97
N PRO A 107 -18.63 -22.45 1.53
CA PRO A 107 -18.52 -23.17 2.79
C PRO A 107 -17.40 -24.22 2.73
N ASN A 108 -16.49 -24.22 3.72
CA ASN A 108 -15.23 -24.98 3.75
C ASN A 108 -14.14 -24.52 2.78
N GLY A 109 -14.38 -23.46 2.03
CA GLY A 109 -13.35 -22.83 1.21
C GLY A 109 -12.19 -22.38 2.08
N LEU A 110 -10.98 -22.49 1.53
CA LEU A 110 -9.73 -22.20 2.23
C LEU A 110 -9.19 -20.84 1.82
N CYS A 111 -8.46 -20.20 2.72
CA CYS A 111 -7.65 -19.06 2.37
C CYS A 111 -6.26 -19.15 3.00
N CYS A 112 -5.24 -18.80 2.22
CA CYS A 112 -3.85 -18.65 2.67
C CYS A 112 -3.41 -17.21 2.42
N ILE A 113 -3.01 -16.51 3.47
CA ILE A 113 -2.44 -15.16 3.39
C ILE A 113 -1.00 -15.25 3.88
N ILE A 114 -0.07 -14.70 3.11
CA ILE A 114 1.33 -14.51 3.47
C ILE A 114 1.63 -13.02 3.39
N ALA A 115 2.17 -12.44 4.46
CA ALA A 115 2.57 -11.03 4.49
C ALA A 115 3.83 -10.83 5.35
N PRO A 116 4.66 -9.82 5.08
CA PRO A 116 5.84 -9.52 5.89
C PRO A 116 5.46 -9.05 7.31
N TRP A 117 6.23 -9.45 8.32
CA TRP A 117 6.17 -8.83 9.66
C TRP A 117 7.45 -8.10 10.07
N THR A 118 8.52 -8.22 9.30
CA THR A 118 9.72 -7.37 9.40
C THR A 118 10.06 -6.77 8.04
N GLY A 119 11.18 -6.05 7.97
CA GLY A 119 11.72 -5.49 6.73
C GLY A 119 11.58 -3.97 6.65
N PRO A 120 12.42 -3.32 5.82
CA PRO A 120 12.42 -1.88 5.65
C PRO A 120 11.11 -1.39 5.04
N VAL A 121 10.86 -0.08 5.12
CA VAL A 121 9.74 0.53 4.40
C VAL A 121 9.95 0.37 2.90
N HIS A 122 8.93 -0.08 2.17
CA HIS A 122 8.94 -0.23 0.72
C HIS A 122 7.55 0.03 0.12
N ARG A 123 7.42 1.08 -0.66
CA ARG A 123 6.13 1.56 -1.16
C ARG A 123 5.80 1.03 -2.55
N TYR A 124 4.62 0.41 -2.67
CA TYR A 124 4.06 -0.02 -3.96
C TYR A 124 2.51 0.10 -4.01
N PRO A 125 1.89 1.29 -3.95
CA PRO A 125 2.42 2.62 -3.64
C PRO A 125 2.36 2.97 -2.14
N LEU A 126 1.72 2.12 -1.34
CA LEU A 126 1.60 2.28 0.11
C LEU A 126 2.41 1.21 0.81
N ASP A 127 2.76 1.43 2.07
CA ASP A 127 3.36 0.42 2.93
C ASP A 127 2.77 0.60 4.33
N CYS A 128 1.69 -0.13 4.60
CA CYS A 128 0.77 0.17 5.69
C CYS A 128 1.05 -0.69 6.93
N TRP A 129 1.42 -1.95 6.74
CA TRP A 129 1.40 -2.92 7.84
C TRP A 129 2.58 -3.88 7.83
N ARG A 130 3.12 -4.12 9.03
CA ARG A 130 3.93 -5.30 9.34
C ARG A 130 3.07 -6.23 10.18
N MET A 131 2.78 -7.41 9.64
CA MET A 131 1.66 -8.22 10.12
C MET A 131 2.12 -9.37 11.00
N ASN A 132 2.19 -9.15 12.31
CA ASN A 132 2.50 -10.22 13.26
C ASN A 132 1.43 -11.34 13.29
N CYS A 133 1.79 -12.49 13.87
CA CYS A 133 0.88 -13.64 14.04
C CYS A 133 -0.43 -13.24 14.74
N ASP A 134 -0.38 -12.44 15.79
CA ASP A 134 -1.58 -12.03 16.54
C ASP A 134 -2.51 -11.16 15.70
N GLY A 135 -1.96 -10.28 14.86
CA GLY A 135 -2.69 -9.49 13.89
C GLY A 135 -3.36 -10.36 12.85
N MET A 136 -2.66 -11.37 12.33
CA MET A 136 -3.24 -12.40 11.46
C MET A 136 -4.44 -13.12 12.11
N LEU A 137 -4.29 -13.54 13.37
CA LEU A 137 -5.37 -14.17 14.14
C LEU A 137 -6.55 -13.21 14.35
N ALA A 138 -6.27 -11.93 14.61
CA ALA A 138 -7.29 -10.91 14.78
C ALA A 138 -8.12 -10.69 13.49
N ILE A 139 -7.49 -10.76 12.32
CA ILE A 139 -8.16 -10.67 11.02
C ILE A 139 -9.14 -11.82 10.83
N ALA A 140 -8.68 -13.06 11.06
CA ALA A 140 -9.52 -14.23 10.94
C ALA A 140 -10.73 -14.14 11.88
N ARG A 141 -10.52 -13.71 13.12
CA ARG A 141 -11.58 -13.50 14.11
C ARG A 141 -12.56 -12.41 13.66
N TYR A 142 -12.07 -11.28 13.15
CA TYR A 142 -12.90 -10.19 12.64
C TYR A 142 -13.80 -10.65 11.48
N ALA A 143 -13.22 -11.38 10.52
CA ALA A 143 -13.93 -11.91 9.36
C ALA A 143 -14.85 -13.10 9.69
N GLY A 144 -14.77 -13.69 10.88
CA GLY A 144 -15.55 -14.88 11.25
C GLY A 144 -15.03 -16.18 10.63
N LEU A 145 -13.76 -16.19 10.23
CA LEU A 145 -13.08 -17.34 9.64
C LEU A 145 -12.56 -18.28 10.75
N GLU A 146 -12.47 -19.57 10.45
CA GLU A 146 -11.85 -20.57 11.31
C GLU A 146 -10.34 -20.60 11.02
N VAL A 147 -9.51 -20.42 12.05
CA VAL A 147 -8.06 -20.53 11.91
C VAL A 147 -7.66 -22.00 11.89
N LEU A 148 -6.90 -22.39 10.85
CA LEU A 148 -6.29 -23.72 10.76
C LEU A 148 -4.82 -23.68 11.14
N GLU A 149 -4.11 -22.62 10.76
CA GLU A 149 -2.70 -22.42 11.05
C GLU A 149 -2.38 -20.91 11.03
N ALA A 150 -1.55 -20.45 11.95
CA ALA A 150 -0.97 -19.11 11.92
C ALA A 150 0.38 -19.13 12.64
N TRP A 151 1.40 -18.53 12.03
CA TRP A 151 2.71 -18.35 12.64
C TRP A 151 3.50 -17.27 11.92
N SER A 152 4.64 -16.91 12.48
CA SER A 152 5.56 -15.90 11.94
C SER A 152 6.97 -16.45 12.00
N GLN A 153 7.74 -16.28 10.92
CA GLN A 153 9.16 -16.64 10.94
C GLN A 153 9.88 -15.74 11.96
N THR A 154 10.61 -16.27 12.93
CA THR A 154 11.22 -15.45 14.00
C THR A 154 12.73 -15.27 13.87
N ALA A 155 13.34 -15.93 12.88
CA ALA A 155 14.78 -15.90 12.64
C ALA A 155 15.08 -16.17 11.17
N ASP A 156 16.28 -15.77 10.76
CA ASP A 156 16.80 -16.07 9.42
C ASP A 156 16.91 -17.57 9.21
N SER A 157 16.60 -18.01 8.00
CA SER A 157 16.83 -19.39 7.58
C SER A 157 18.05 -19.45 6.67
N PRO A 158 18.98 -20.40 6.87
CA PRO A 158 20.09 -20.62 5.94
C PRO A 158 19.61 -21.09 4.55
N LYS A 159 18.33 -21.46 4.41
CA LYS A 159 17.70 -21.80 3.13
C LYS A 159 17.49 -20.57 2.24
N TYR A 160 17.40 -19.39 2.83
CA TYR A 160 16.95 -18.17 2.19
C TYR A 160 18.10 -17.15 2.11
N ASP A 161 18.09 -16.34 1.05
CA ASP A 161 19.01 -15.23 0.88
C ASP A 161 18.65 -14.04 1.79
N ALA A 162 19.51 -13.02 1.80
CA ALA A 162 19.29 -11.81 2.58
C ALA A 162 17.97 -11.11 2.21
N ASP A 163 17.62 -11.08 0.91
CA ASP A 163 16.37 -10.47 0.46
C ASP A 163 15.14 -11.21 1.00
N SER A 164 15.15 -12.53 1.06
CA SER A 164 14.03 -13.29 1.60
C SER A 164 13.98 -13.28 3.13
N ASN A 165 15.14 -13.21 3.79
CA ASN A 165 15.24 -13.22 5.25
C ASN A 165 14.91 -11.87 5.88
N GLN A 166 15.13 -10.73 5.23
CA GLN A 166 14.81 -9.43 5.86
C GLN A 166 13.31 -9.23 6.19
N TRP A 167 12.41 -9.93 5.48
CA TRP A 167 10.96 -9.72 5.59
C TRP A 167 10.26 -10.53 6.67
N HIS A 168 10.89 -11.63 7.13
CA HIS A 168 10.32 -12.65 8.02
C HIS A 168 8.80 -12.81 7.84
N GLU A 169 8.35 -13.70 6.95
CA GLU A 169 6.92 -13.72 6.63
C GLU A 169 6.07 -14.31 7.75
N SER A 170 4.87 -13.77 7.90
CA SER A 170 3.75 -14.35 8.65
C SER A 170 2.79 -15.04 7.71
N ILE A 171 2.25 -16.17 8.18
CA ILE A 171 1.25 -16.95 7.44
C ILE A 171 -0.03 -17.05 8.25
N LEU A 172 -1.15 -17.01 7.52
CA LEU A 172 -2.48 -17.28 8.03
C LEU A 172 -3.19 -18.22 7.08
N ILE A 173 -3.55 -19.41 7.57
CA ILE A 173 -4.38 -20.37 6.84
C ILE A 173 -5.70 -20.50 7.58
N VAL A 174 -6.78 -20.22 6.87
CA VAL A 174 -8.13 -20.18 7.41
C VAL A 174 -9.12 -20.94 6.54
N ARG A 175 -10.26 -21.26 7.14
CA ARG A 175 -11.38 -21.90 6.48
C ARG A 175 -12.67 -21.13 6.75
N LYS A 176 -13.52 -21.03 5.74
CA LYS A 176 -14.89 -20.56 5.95
C LYS A 176 -15.72 -21.64 6.66
N ARG A 177 -16.33 -21.27 7.79
CA ARG A 177 -17.16 -22.18 8.60
C ARG A 177 -18.38 -22.68 7.81
N LYS A 178 -18.81 -23.91 8.09
CA LYS A 178 -20.13 -24.42 7.65
C LYS A 178 -21.22 -23.77 8.50
N GLY A 179 -22.33 -23.39 7.89
CA GLY A 179 -23.51 -22.87 8.56
C GLY A 179 -23.92 -21.48 8.07
N GLU A 180 -25.18 -21.12 8.32
CA GLU A 180 -25.65 -19.77 8.06
C GLU A 180 -25.00 -18.80 9.06
N GLN A 181 -24.43 -17.71 8.57
CA GLN A 181 -24.07 -16.58 9.43
C GLN A 181 -25.31 -16.12 10.19
N LYS A 182 -25.13 -15.64 11.43
CA LYS A 182 -26.25 -15.13 12.21
C LYS A 182 -26.93 -14.02 11.41
N LEU A 183 -28.27 -13.98 11.41
CA LEU A 183 -29.03 -12.97 10.65
C LEU A 183 -28.52 -11.54 10.90
N ARG A 184 -28.13 -11.23 12.14
CA ARG A 184 -27.52 -9.95 12.52
C ARG A 184 -26.21 -9.66 11.78
N GLU A 185 -25.31 -10.63 11.65
CA GLU A 185 -24.04 -10.49 10.94
C GLU A 185 -24.29 -10.27 9.44
N ARG A 186 -25.25 -11.00 8.87
CA ARG A 186 -25.66 -10.85 7.47
C ARG A 186 -26.20 -9.45 7.19
N ILE A 187 -27.07 -8.93 8.06
CA ILE A 187 -27.62 -7.57 7.95
C ILE A 187 -26.51 -6.54 8.13
N TYR A 188 -25.62 -6.70 9.11
CA TYR A 188 -24.50 -5.79 9.33
C TYR A 188 -23.57 -5.73 8.11
N ARG A 189 -23.12 -6.87 7.58
CA ARG A 189 -22.24 -6.89 6.40
C ARG A 189 -22.91 -6.35 5.15
N TRP A 190 -24.18 -6.72 4.92
CA TRP A 190 -24.96 -6.20 3.80
C TRP A 190 -25.14 -4.68 3.88
N SER A 191 -25.51 -4.17 5.06
CA SER A 191 -25.70 -2.74 5.28
C SER A 191 -24.39 -2.00 5.13
N LYS A 192 -23.33 -2.45 5.82
CA LYS A 192 -21.97 -1.91 5.69
C LYS A 192 -21.54 -1.80 4.23
N ARG A 193 -21.76 -2.84 3.41
CA ARG A 193 -21.42 -2.82 1.98
C ARG A 193 -22.22 -1.82 1.14
N ARG A 194 -23.48 -1.53 1.52
CA ARG A 194 -24.35 -0.59 0.80
C ARG A 194 -24.29 0.85 1.29
N VAL A 195 -23.98 1.03 2.57
CA VAL A 195 -23.99 2.34 3.25
C VAL A 195 -22.60 2.85 3.56
N ARG A 196 -21.54 2.07 3.29
CA ARG A 196 -20.17 2.53 3.42
C ARG A 196 -20.01 3.78 2.54
N PRO A 197 -19.67 4.93 3.14
CA PRO A 197 -19.35 6.10 2.34
C PRO A 197 -18.13 5.76 1.48
N PRO A 198 -18.00 6.36 0.27
CA PRO A 198 -16.73 6.31 -0.44
C PRO A 198 -15.63 6.76 0.52
N LEU A 199 -14.44 6.16 0.39
CA LEU A 199 -13.28 6.63 1.13
C LEU A 199 -13.14 8.13 0.83
N LYS A 200 -13.35 8.96 1.85
CA LYS A 200 -13.34 10.41 1.69
C LYS A 200 -11.89 10.85 1.50
N ASN A 201 -11.69 11.68 0.47
CA ASN A 201 -10.66 12.70 0.38
C ASN A 201 -9.24 12.28 0.79
N ILE A 202 -8.66 11.31 0.09
CA ILE A 202 -7.21 11.20 -0.02
C ILE A 202 -6.97 10.90 -1.49
N ASP A 203 -7.07 11.93 -2.33
CA ASP A 203 -6.84 11.77 -3.77
C ASP A 203 -5.34 11.77 -4.09
N TYR A 204 -4.55 12.43 -3.24
CA TYR A 204 -3.14 12.72 -3.51
C TYR A 204 -2.29 12.56 -2.24
N TRP A 205 -1.22 11.79 -2.36
CA TRP A 205 -0.21 11.59 -1.34
C TRP A 205 0.86 12.66 -1.45
N ILE A 206 1.36 13.11 -0.30
CA ILE A 206 2.56 13.94 -0.20
C ILE A 206 3.58 13.12 0.59
N GLN A 207 4.72 12.83 -0.01
CA GLN A 207 5.85 12.21 0.67
C GLN A 207 6.98 13.22 0.74
N VAL A 208 7.38 13.58 1.96
CA VAL A 208 8.53 14.46 2.19
C VAL A 208 9.69 13.60 2.61
N LEU A 209 10.71 13.52 1.76
CA LEU A 209 11.95 12.82 2.01
C LEU A 209 13.00 13.82 2.49
N PHE A 210 13.88 13.36 3.38
CA PHE A 210 14.91 14.19 3.96
C PHE A 210 16.23 13.42 4.02
N ALA A 211 17.34 14.12 3.77
CA ALA A 211 18.67 13.51 3.76
C ALA A 211 19.76 14.51 4.18
N ALA A 212 20.89 13.97 4.64
CA ALA A 212 22.10 14.72 4.96
C ALA A 212 22.96 15.02 3.71
N ASP A 213 22.88 14.15 2.69
CA ASP A 213 23.78 14.07 1.54
C ASP A 213 23.04 14.03 0.18
N GLN A 214 21.76 14.43 0.16
CA GLN A 214 20.85 14.31 -1.01
C GLN A 214 20.61 12.87 -1.49
N THR A 215 21.03 11.86 -0.73
CA THR A 215 20.67 10.45 -0.99
C THR A 215 19.38 10.13 -0.27
N TYR A 216 18.24 10.26 -0.95
CA TYR A 216 16.93 10.02 -0.36
C TYR A 216 16.58 8.52 -0.29
N ARG A 217 16.02 8.10 0.85
CA ARG A 217 15.56 6.72 1.09
C ARG A 217 14.13 6.73 1.60
N GLU A 218 13.36 5.69 1.28
CA GLU A 218 11.94 5.64 1.65
C GLU A 218 11.73 5.60 3.17
N GLU A 219 12.65 5.00 3.92
CA GLU A 219 12.62 4.96 5.38
C GLU A 219 12.87 6.34 6.01
N GLN A 220 13.49 7.25 5.25
CA GLN A 220 13.77 8.64 5.64
C GLN A 220 12.74 9.57 5.01
N SER A 221 11.47 9.27 5.27
CA SER A 221 10.36 10.07 4.77
C SER A 221 9.21 10.16 5.75
N VAL A 222 8.45 11.23 5.64
CA VAL A 222 7.19 11.44 6.35
C VAL A 222 6.11 11.71 5.32
N CYS A 223 4.86 11.38 5.64
CA CYS A 223 3.77 11.47 4.70
C CYS A 223 2.61 12.32 5.21
N SER A 224 1.94 12.93 4.25
CA SER A 224 0.69 13.64 4.44
C SER A 224 -0.20 13.42 3.22
N PHE A 225 -1.37 14.03 3.24
CA PHE A 225 -2.37 13.90 2.19
C PHE A 225 -2.92 15.26 1.82
N LEU A 226 -3.44 15.35 0.59
CA LEU A 226 -4.11 16.53 0.09
C LEU A 226 -5.51 16.20 -0.42
N ASP A 227 -6.48 16.96 0.07
CA ASP A 227 -7.88 16.89 -0.32
C ASP A 227 -8.12 17.71 -1.59
N GLY A 228 -7.88 17.12 -2.76
CA GLY A 228 -8.44 17.57 -4.04
C GLY A 228 -8.17 19.03 -4.45
N ASP A 229 -9.06 19.56 -5.30
CA ASP A 229 -8.99 20.89 -5.95
C ASP A 229 -9.11 22.10 -4.98
N GLN A 230 -8.93 21.91 -3.66
CA GLN A 230 -8.97 23.00 -2.69
C GLN A 230 -7.59 23.35 -2.17
N TRP A 231 -7.36 24.64 -1.98
CA TRP A 231 -6.17 25.13 -1.28
C TRP A 231 -6.19 24.68 0.17
N ARG A 232 -5.12 24.01 0.60
CA ARG A 232 -4.93 23.55 1.97
C ARG A 232 -3.56 23.92 2.48
N LYS A 233 -3.54 24.28 3.77
CA LYS A 233 -2.32 24.37 4.53
C LYS A 233 -1.95 22.97 5.00
N VAL A 234 -0.81 22.48 4.54
CA VAL A 234 -0.21 21.21 4.95
C VAL A 234 0.99 21.52 5.83
N TRP A 235 1.07 20.85 6.98
CA TRP A 235 2.13 21.04 7.96
C TRP A 235 2.67 19.68 8.37
N ILE A 236 3.96 19.47 8.13
CA ILE A 236 4.61 18.17 8.27
C ILE A 236 5.86 18.33 9.12
N GLY A 237 5.87 17.72 10.30
CA GLY A 237 7.05 17.62 11.15
C GLY A 237 8.03 16.57 10.62
N LEU A 238 9.32 16.92 10.59
CA LEU A 238 10.42 16.00 10.36
C LEU A 238 10.97 15.52 11.71
N PRO A 239 11.53 14.30 11.78
CA PRO A 239 12.16 13.81 13.01
C PRO A 239 13.30 14.74 13.47
N ALA A 240 13.35 15.08 14.76
CA ALA A 240 14.34 16.01 15.29
C ALA A 240 15.78 15.46 15.19
N ASP A 241 15.94 14.16 15.36
CA ASP A 241 17.20 13.42 15.27
C ASP A 241 17.67 13.13 13.84
N ALA A 242 16.87 13.52 12.83
CA ALA A 242 17.29 13.40 11.45
C ALA A 242 18.27 14.54 11.11
N GLN A 243 19.49 14.18 10.66
CA GLN A 243 20.45 15.14 10.10
C GLN A 243 19.96 15.69 8.75
N VAL A 244 18.93 16.53 8.76
CA VAL A 244 18.31 17.05 7.56
C VAL A 244 19.11 18.24 7.02
N ARG A 245 19.60 18.11 5.79
CA ARG A 245 20.24 19.21 5.03
C ARG A 245 19.59 19.48 3.68
N SER A 246 18.75 18.55 3.26
CA SER A 246 18.06 18.57 1.97
C SER A 246 16.71 17.89 2.11
N VAL A 247 15.74 18.41 1.36
CA VAL A 247 14.36 17.96 1.37
C VAL A 247 13.90 17.73 -0.06
N ARG A 248 13.26 16.60 -0.31
CA ARG A 248 12.54 16.29 -1.54
C ARG A 248 11.07 16.10 -1.22
N ILE A 249 10.19 16.67 -2.02
CA ILE A 249 8.75 16.52 -1.87
C ILE A 249 8.22 15.82 -3.11
N ASP A 250 7.65 14.65 -2.90
CA ASP A 250 7.01 13.86 -3.94
C ASP A 250 5.50 13.96 -3.75
N PHE A 251 4.79 14.20 -4.85
CA PHE A 251 3.34 14.07 -4.88
C PHE A 251 2.99 12.80 -5.66
N SER A 252 1.92 12.11 -5.30
CA SER A 252 1.44 11.01 -6.14
C SER A 252 -0.06 10.89 -6.04
N GLY A 253 -0.67 10.30 -7.06
CA GLY A 253 -2.07 9.94 -7.01
C GLY A 253 -2.63 9.56 -8.37
N PRO A 254 -3.64 8.67 -8.42
CA PRO A 254 -4.08 8.02 -9.66
C PRO A 254 -4.62 9.00 -10.71
N ARG A 255 -5.05 10.19 -10.28
CA ARG A 255 -5.59 11.24 -11.15
C ARG A 255 -4.81 12.54 -11.05
N LEU A 256 -3.59 12.54 -10.50
CA LEU A 256 -2.84 13.77 -10.31
C LEU A 256 -2.35 14.30 -11.66
N ARG A 257 -2.64 15.56 -11.98
CA ARG A 257 -2.20 16.20 -13.24
C ARG A 257 -1.55 17.57 -13.03
N LEU A 258 -1.92 18.25 -11.95
CA LEU A 258 -1.39 19.57 -11.63
C LEU A 258 -1.21 19.70 -10.11
N ILE A 259 -0.07 20.23 -9.70
CA ILE A 259 0.24 20.63 -8.34
C ILE A 259 0.45 22.15 -8.35
N GLU A 260 -0.14 22.84 -7.39
CA GLU A 260 0.00 24.28 -7.23
C GLU A 260 0.43 24.57 -5.79
N LEU A 261 1.51 25.35 -5.64
CA LEU A 261 2.04 25.79 -4.36
C LEU A 261 2.04 27.31 -4.30
N ALA A 262 1.25 27.88 -3.39
CA ALA A 262 1.22 29.32 -3.13
C ALA A 262 2.31 29.73 -2.13
N SER A 263 2.68 28.81 -1.24
CA SER A 263 3.83 28.98 -0.34
C SER A 263 4.45 27.64 0.02
N LEU A 264 5.74 27.63 0.26
CA LEU A 264 6.48 26.47 0.77
C LEU A 264 7.58 26.97 1.71
N ARG A 265 7.68 26.39 2.90
CA ARG A 265 8.65 26.78 3.91
C ARG A 265 9.26 25.55 4.58
N VAL A 266 10.56 25.62 4.80
CA VAL A 266 11.30 24.71 5.69
C VAL A 266 11.81 25.52 6.87
N SER A 267 11.38 25.20 8.09
CA SER A 267 11.69 26.00 9.29
C SER A 267 11.86 25.12 10.53
N ASP A 268 12.63 25.59 11.52
CA ASP A 268 12.52 25.13 12.91
C ASP A 268 11.66 26.13 13.71
N GLU A 269 11.58 25.97 15.03
CA GLU A 269 10.87 26.92 15.91
C GLU A 269 11.47 28.34 15.95
N ASN A 270 12.72 28.50 15.55
CA ASN A 270 13.51 29.73 15.71
C ASN A 270 13.81 30.45 14.39
N ARG A 271 13.83 29.76 13.25
CA ARG A 271 14.22 30.31 11.94
C ARG A 271 13.59 29.58 10.75
N ASN A 272 13.48 30.32 9.64
CA ASN A 272 13.18 29.77 8.32
C ASN A 272 14.50 29.49 7.58
N PHE A 273 14.67 28.26 7.11
CA PHE A 273 15.81 27.87 6.28
C PHE A 273 15.54 28.11 4.80
N LEU A 274 14.30 27.85 4.38
CA LEU A 274 13.78 28.10 3.04
C LEU A 274 12.39 28.70 3.17
N ASP A 275 12.08 29.73 2.39
CA ASP A 275 10.77 30.36 2.38
C ASP A 275 10.42 30.85 0.96
N PHE A 276 9.51 30.15 0.29
CA PHE A 276 9.09 30.42 -1.07
C PHE A 276 7.68 31.04 -1.08
N PRO A 277 7.46 32.18 -1.77
CA PRO A 277 8.43 32.96 -2.55
C PRO A 277 9.14 34.08 -1.73
N ALA A 278 8.99 34.11 -0.40
CA ALA A 278 9.36 35.28 0.41
C ALA A 278 10.87 35.55 0.49
N GLN A 279 11.70 34.50 0.58
CA GLN A 279 13.16 34.56 0.65
C GLN A 279 13.83 33.89 -0.55
N ASN A 280 13.17 32.90 -1.16
CA ASN A 280 13.69 32.10 -2.26
C ASN A 280 12.78 32.17 -3.48
N ALA A 281 13.37 32.14 -4.67
CA ALA A 281 12.63 32.08 -5.92
C ALA A 281 12.17 30.64 -6.20
N TRP A 282 10.99 30.49 -6.80
CA TRP A 282 10.46 29.17 -7.16
C TRP A 282 11.41 28.37 -8.07
N ASP A 283 12.22 29.04 -8.88
CA ASP A 283 13.14 28.41 -9.85
C ASP A 283 14.35 27.74 -9.18
N GLU A 284 14.56 27.98 -7.88
CA GLU A 284 15.56 27.24 -7.09
C GLU A 284 15.09 25.81 -6.77
N ILE A 285 13.80 25.49 -6.92
CA ILE A 285 13.27 24.13 -6.76
C ILE A 285 13.51 23.34 -8.06
N HIS A 286 14.38 22.35 -8.00
CA HIS A 286 14.70 21.49 -9.12
C HIS A 286 13.63 20.40 -9.26
N LEU A 287 12.98 20.34 -10.43
CA LEU A 287 11.95 19.33 -10.72
C LEU A 287 12.60 18.11 -11.38
N GLN A 288 12.21 16.91 -10.94
CA GLN A 288 12.64 15.63 -11.51
C GLN A 288 11.46 14.66 -11.68
N GLY A 289 11.74 13.49 -12.27
CA GLY A 289 10.73 12.48 -12.57
C GLY A 289 9.80 12.94 -13.69
N ASP A 290 8.49 12.92 -13.46
CA ASP A 290 7.49 13.39 -14.44
C ASP A 290 7.02 14.84 -14.21
N ALA A 291 7.67 15.58 -13.30
CA ALA A 291 7.32 16.97 -12.97
C ALA A 291 7.78 17.96 -14.06
N GLU A 292 6.83 18.72 -14.61
CA GLU A 292 7.05 19.78 -15.59
C GLU A 292 6.61 21.13 -15.02
N ARG A 293 7.51 22.12 -15.00
CA ARG A 293 7.19 23.48 -14.53
C ARG A 293 6.31 24.19 -15.56
N LEU A 294 5.23 24.81 -15.09
CA LEU A 294 4.40 25.71 -15.90
C LEU A 294 4.69 27.18 -15.56
N GLU A 295 4.61 28.05 -16.57
CA GLU A 295 4.72 29.50 -16.36
C GLU A 295 3.59 30.01 -15.47
N SER A 296 3.93 30.85 -14.50
CA SER A 296 3.00 31.42 -13.53
C SER A 296 3.59 32.70 -12.92
N ALA A 297 2.75 33.71 -12.69
CA ALA A 297 3.17 35.02 -12.17
C ALA A 297 3.28 35.08 -10.64
N GLY A 298 2.96 33.99 -9.92
CA GLY A 298 2.94 33.98 -8.45
C GLY A 298 3.18 32.61 -7.84
N ASP A 299 2.29 31.66 -8.09
CA ASP A 299 2.36 30.31 -7.51
C ASP A 299 3.31 29.41 -8.32
N LEU A 300 3.97 28.44 -7.68
CA LEU A 300 4.62 27.36 -8.41
C LEU A 300 3.55 26.40 -8.94
N ARG A 301 3.51 26.23 -10.26
CA ARG A 301 2.62 25.29 -10.95
C ARG A 301 3.45 24.16 -11.57
N VAL A 302 3.13 22.93 -11.21
CA VAL A 302 3.82 21.72 -11.68
C VAL A 302 2.82 20.78 -12.32
N LYS A 303 2.99 20.51 -13.61
CA LYS A 303 2.25 19.50 -14.36
C LYS A 303 2.94 18.13 -14.19
N THR A 304 2.17 17.06 -14.19
CA THR A 304 2.66 15.69 -13.94
C THR A 304 1.73 14.65 -14.56
N GLU A 305 2.23 13.43 -14.80
CA GLU A 305 1.41 12.27 -15.16
C GLU A 305 0.84 11.55 -13.92
N GLY A 306 1.25 12.00 -12.73
CA GLY A 306 0.83 11.51 -11.42
C GLY A 306 1.62 10.30 -10.92
N ILE A 307 2.74 9.99 -11.58
CA ILE A 307 3.54 8.79 -11.33
C ILE A 307 4.67 9.12 -10.35
N ASP A 308 5.48 10.13 -10.65
CA ASP A 308 6.70 10.46 -9.89
C ASP A 308 7.11 11.96 -10.00
N PRO A 309 6.25 12.93 -9.63
CA PRO A 309 6.63 14.33 -9.64
C PRO A 309 7.47 14.68 -8.41
N GLN A 310 8.76 14.91 -8.62
CA GLN A 310 9.71 15.17 -7.54
C GLN A 310 10.12 16.64 -7.50
N LEU A 311 9.96 17.28 -6.35
CA LEU A 311 10.41 18.65 -6.08
C LEU A 311 11.62 18.60 -5.15
N HIS A 312 12.82 18.82 -5.69
CA HIS A 312 14.06 18.89 -4.94
C HIS A 312 14.33 20.33 -4.50
N LEU A 313 14.30 20.57 -3.19
CA LEU A 313 14.57 21.88 -2.62
C LEU A 313 16.10 22.12 -2.54
N PRO A 314 16.54 23.40 -2.56
CA PRO A 314 17.92 23.75 -2.29
C PRO A 314 18.41 23.20 -0.95
N ALA A 315 19.68 22.79 -0.91
CA ALA A 315 20.30 22.41 0.35
C ALA A 315 20.47 23.63 1.26
N PHE A 316 20.29 23.42 2.57
CA PHE A 316 20.50 24.45 3.59
C PHE A 316 21.51 23.98 4.63
N LYS A 317 22.25 24.93 5.20
CA LYS A 317 23.26 24.66 6.21
C LYS A 317 22.61 24.64 7.60
N GLU A 318 23.11 23.75 8.47
CA GLU A 318 23.01 23.87 9.93
C GLU A 318 21.64 23.71 10.58
N ALA A 319 20.75 22.79 10.17
CA ALA A 319 19.68 22.39 11.09
C ALA A 319 20.28 21.81 12.38
N ARG A 320 19.81 22.26 13.56
CA ARG A 320 20.26 21.67 14.82
C ARG A 320 19.57 20.32 14.99
N GLU A 321 20.33 19.30 15.39
CA GLU A 321 19.82 17.94 15.60
C GLU A 321 18.88 17.82 16.82
N ASP A 322 18.71 18.89 17.61
CA ASP A 322 17.85 18.91 18.80
C ASP A 322 16.47 19.55 18.55
N LEU A 323 16.25 20.17 17.39
CA LEU A 323 15.00 20.86 17.07
C LEU A 323 14.28 20.19 15.89
N PRO A 324 12.97 19.90 16.00
CA PRO A 324 12.20 19.39 14.88
C PRO A 324 12.15 20.43 13.76
N LEU A 325 12.41 19.99 12.54
CA LEU A 325 12.12 20.77 11.34
C LEU A 325 10.67 20.57 10.92
N PHE A 326 10.14 21.56 10.22
CA PHE A 326 8.79 21.53 9.66
C PHE A 326 8.84 21.90 8.19
N VAL A 327 8.08 21.16 7.39
CA VAL A 327 7.73 21.55 6.03
C VAL A 327 6.28 22.04 6.05
N GLU A 328 6.11 23.33 5.80
CA GLU A 328 4.81 23.98 5.69
C GLU A 328 4.57 24.35 4.24
N MET A 329 3.42 23.99 3.69
CA MET A 329 3.05 24.39 2.33
C MET A 329 1.58 24.77 2.25
N GLN A 330 1.28 25.80 1.47
CA GLN A 330 -0.06 26.06 1.00
C GLN A 330 -0.16 25.42 -0.39
N ALA A 331 -0.84 24.28 -0.47
CA ALA A 331 -0.84 23.41 -1.65
C ALA A 331 -2.27 23.11 -2.15
N ARG A 332 -2.38 22.87 -3.45
CA ARG A 332 -3.59 22.37 -4.13
C ARG A 332 -3.15 21.37 -5.21
N ALA A 333 -3.88 20.27 -5.36
CA ALA A 333 -3.62 19.28 -6.40
C ALA A 333 -4.89 19.03 -7.20
N LYS A 334 -4.75 18.91 -8.52
CA LYS A 334 -5.88 18.78 -9.45
C LYS A 334 -5.72 17.63 -10.41
N CYS A 335 -6.87 17.19 -10.92
CA CYS A 335 -6.96 16.18 -11.98
C CYS A 335 -6.98 16.74 -13.40
N GLU A 336 -7.13 18.06 -13.59
CA GLU A 336 -7.09 18.70 -14.90
C GLU A 336 -6.11 19.90 -14.88
N PRO A 337 -5.22 20.03 -15.89
CA PRO A 337 -4.41 21.21 -16.08
C PRO A 337 -5.27 22.30 -16.75
N SER A 338 -6.03 23.06 -15.95
CA SER A 338 -6.74 24.25 -16.45
C SER A 338 -5.85 25.49 -16.44
#